data_AF-A0A1G7PTM4-F1
#
_entry.id   AF-A0A1G7PTM4-F1
#
_cell.length_a   1.000
_cell.length_b   1.000
_cell.length_c   1.000
_cell.angle_alpha   90.00
_cell.angle_beta   90.00
_cell.angle_gamma   90.00
#
_symmetry.space_group_name_H-M   'P 1'
#
loop_
_entity.id
_entity.type
_entity.pdbx_description
1 polymer ?
#
loop_
_entity_poly.entity_id
_entity_poly.type
_entity_poly.pdbx_seq_one_letter_code
_entity_poly.pdbx_strand_id
1 'polypeptide(L)'
;MSRIRIMFGHAGVSLMALACLLAIIAMLWGAPLWCWGLVPLGVGAQMLNEYNLHRHIFHLDPPRRQWAFNLLYRAHYGHHDFPTNHGLFFVPLWVALPMLAGNFLLVWGIATLFGLPSAIWIATAIVPVGGVLTFLGYEWFHMTAHLTRETRESW
;
A
#
# COMPACT_ATOMS: atom_id res chain seq x y z
N MET A 1 4.80 15.13 -17.93
CA MET A 1 5.65 14.14 -17.20
C MET A 1 5.01 12.77 -17.36
N SER A 2 5.76 11.67 -17.56
CA SER A 2 5.12 10.35 -17.72
C SER A 2 4.51 9.87 -16.40
N ARG A 3 3.40 9.12 -16.45
CA ARG A 3 2.71 8.55 -15.27
C ARG A 3 3.65 7.70 -14.41
N ILE A 4 4.51 6.90 -15.05
CA ILE A 4 5.54 6.11 -14.37
C ILE A 4 6.50 7.03 -13.57
N ARG A 5 6.92 8.16 -14.15
CA ARG A 5 7.80 9.11 -13.47
C ARG A 5 7.12 9.81 -12.29
N ILE A 6 5.80 10.04 -12.36
CA ILE A 6 5.02 10.59 -11.25
C ILE A 6 4.97 9.55 -10.11
N MET A 7 4.56 8.33 -10.41
CA MET A 7 4.42 7.24 -9.44
C MET A 7 5.73 6.92 -8.72
N PHE A 8 6.80 6.65 -9.48
CA PHE A 8 8.11 6.31 -8.90
C PHE A 8 8.93 7.54 -8.46
N GLY A 9 8.41 8.75 -8.69
CA GLY A 9 8.93 9.97 -8.06
C GLY A 9 8.56 10.06 -6.58
N HIS A 10 7.55 9.32 -6.13
CA HIS A 10 7.12 9.31 -4.73
C HIS A 10 7.91 8.27 -3.91
N ALA A 11 8.59 8.72 -2.85
CA ALA A 11 9.45 7.86 -2.03
C ALA A 11 8.70 6.66 -1.41
N GLY A 12 7.44 6.86 -1.00
CA GLY A 12 6.58 5.80 -0.47
C GLY A 12 6.39 4.67 -1.48
N VAL A 13 6.04 5.00 -2.72
CA VAL A 13 5.78 4.01 -3.77
C VAL A 13 7.06 3.29 -4.17
N SER A 14 8.16 4.02 -4.33
CA SER A 14 9.45 3.45 -4.71
C SER A 14 10.02 2.50 -3.65
N LEU A 15 9.89 2.83 -2.36
CA LEU A 15 10.31 1.94 -1.27
C LEU A 15 9.43 0.70 -1.17
N MET A 16 8.11 0.83 -1.37
CA MET A 16 7.20 -0.31 -1.40
C MET A 16 7.50 -1.23 -2.59
N ALA A 17 7.77 -0.67 -3.77
CA ALA A 17 8.20 -1.44 -4.93
C ALA A 17 9.53 -2.17 -4.69
N LEU A 18 10.50 -1.53 -4.05
CA LEU A 18 11.75 -2.17 -3.66
C LEU A 18 11.51 -3.31 -2.66
N ALA A 19 10.70 -3.10 -1.63
CA ALA A 19 10.36 -4.13 -0.65
C ALA A 19 9.68 -5.35 -1.31
N CYS A 20 8.76 -5.11 -2.25
CA CYS A 20 8.12 -6.15 -3.04
C CYS A 20 9.13 -6.92 -3.90
N LEU A 21 10.03 -6.22 -4.60
CA LEU A 21 11.05 -6.85 -5.43
C LEU A 21 11.98 -7.74 -4.59
N LEU A 22 12.46 -7.23 -3.45
CA LEU A 22 13.32 -8.00 -2.54
C LEU A 22 12.59 -9.21 -1.97
N ALA A 23 11.30 -9.10 -1.66
CA ALA A 23 10.48 -10.22 -1.20
C ALA A 23 10.31 -11.30 -2.29
N ILE A 24 10.08 -10.92 -3.54
CA ILE A 24 10.01 -11.85 -4.67
C ILE A 24 11.35 -12.59 -4.83
N ILE A 25 12.47 -11.87 -4.80
CA ILE A 25 13.81 -12.47 -4.90
C ILE A 25 14.05 -13.44 -3.74
N ALA A 26 13.71 -13.05 -2.51
CA ALA A 26 13.85 -13.91 -1.34
C ALA A 26 13.00 -15.18 -1.47
N MET A 27 11.76 -15.07 -1.95
CA MET A 27 10.90 -16.23 -2.17
C MET A 27 11.44 -17.15 -3.26
N LEU A 28 11.98 -16.61 -4.35
CA LEU A 28 12.60 -17.42 -5.42
C LEU A 28 13.81 -18.21 -4.89
N TRP A 29 14.54 -17.65 -3.93
CA TRP A 29 15.73 -18.28 -3.36
C TRP A 29 15.41 -19.39 -2.35
N GLY A 30 14.35 -19.22 -1.53
CA GLY A 30 14.18 -20.06 -0.35
C GLY A 30 12.76 -20.40 0.08
N ALA A 31 11.72 -19.86 -0.56
CA ALA A 31 10.35 -20.20 -0.18
C ALA A 31 9.95 -21.56 -0.74
N PRO A 32 9.28 -22.42 0.06
CA PRO A 32 8.62 -23.60 -0.46
C PRO A 32 7.61 -23.25 -1.56
N LEU A 33 7.49 -24.09 -2.58
CA LEU A 33 6.63 -23.82 -3.74
C LEU A 33 5.17 -23.55 -3.34
N TRP A 34 4.66 -24.23 -2.30
CA TRP A 34 3.28 -24.05 -1.84
C TRP A 34 3.00 -22.65 -1.26
N CYS A 35 4.01 -21.93 -0.75
CA CYS A 35 3.83 -20.56 -0.25
C CYS A 35 3.43 -19.59 -1.37
N TRP A 36 3.84 -19.83 -2.61
CA TRP A 36 3.43 -19.01 -3.76
C TRP A 36 1.92 -19.05 -4.01
N GLY A 37 1.27 -20.18 -3.67
CA GLY A 37 -0.19 -20.30 -3.72
C GLY A 37 -0.93 -19.38 -2.76
N LEU A 38 -0.24 -18.75 -1.79
CA LEU A 38 -0.82 -17.81 -0.83
C LEU A 38 -0.78 -16.35 -1.31
N VAL A 39 -0.05 -16.04 -2.39
CA VAL A 39 0.00 -14.68 -2.95
C VAL A 39 -1.39 -14.10 -3.24
N PRO A 40 -2.37 -14.85 -3.80
CA PRO A 40 -3.73 -14.35 -3.97
C PRO A 40 -4.44 -13.91 -2.68
N LEU A 41 -4.11 -14.51 -1.52
CA LEU A 41 -4.65 -14.04 -0.23
C LEU A 41 -4.15 -12.64 0.11
N GLY A 42 -2.94 -12.30 -0.31
CA GLY A 42 -2.39 -10.96 -0.20
C GLY A 42 -3.20 -9.90 -0.96
N VAL A 43 -3.73 -10.27 -2.14
CA VAL A 43 -4.61 -9.40 -2.92
C VAL A 43 -5.89 -9.08 -2.14
N GLY A 44 -6.57 -10.12 -1.64
CA GLY A 44 -7.78 -9.95 -0.83
C GLY A 44 -7.53 -9.15 0.45
N ALA A 45 -6.45 -9.49 1.17
CA ALA A 45 -6.05 -8.80 2.38
C ALA A 45 -5.74 -7.32 2.13
N GLN A 46 -5.01 -6.99 1.05
CA GLN A 46 -4.71 -5.60 0.71
C GLN A 46 -5.95 -4.81 0.29
N MET A 47 -6.87 -5.40 -0.47
CA MET A 47 -8.13 -4.73 -0.82
C MET A 47 -8.98 -4.43 0.41
N LEU A 48 -9.02 -5.34 1.39
CA LEU A 48 -9.67 -5.10 2.67
C LEU A 48 -8.94 -4.03 3.49
N ASN A 49 -7.60 -4.07 3.53
CA ASN A 49 -6.78 -3.07 4.22
C ASN A 49 -7.01 -1.68 3.62
N GLU A 50 -7.00 -1.56 2.29
CA GLU A 50 -7.27 -0.32 1.56
C GLU A 50 -8.66 0.21 1.89
N TYR A 51 -9.70 -0.63 1.76
CA TYR A 51 -11.07 -0.22 2.08
C TYR A 51 -11.20 0.28 3.52
N ASN A 52 -10.63 -0.46 4.48
CA ASN A 52 -10.74 -0.10 5.89
C ASN A 52 -9.94 1.17 6.23
N LEU A 53 -8.71 1.31 5.74
CA LEU A 53 -7.93 2.54 5.92
C LEU A 53 -8.66 3.73 5.29
N HIS A 54 -9.07 3.60 4.04
CA HIS A 54 -9.69 4.68 3.29
C HIS A 54 -11.01 5.12 3.96
N ARG A 55 -11.90 4.18 4.25
CA ARG A 55 -13.22 4.49 4.81
C ARG A 55 -13.17 4.92 6.27
N HIS A 56 -12.39 4.23 7.10
CA HIS A 56 -12.50 4.35 8.56
C HIS A 56 -11.38 5.15 9.21
N ILE A 57 -10.26 5.39 8.53
CA ILE A 57 -9.14 6.17 9.06
C ILE A 57 -8.96 7.46 8.26
N PHE A 58 -8.86 7.37 6.93
CA PHE A 58 -8.62 8.51 6.07
C PHE A 58 -9.82 9.45 5.94
N HIS A 59 -11.03 8.94 6.21
CA HIS A 59 -12.29 9.70 6.27
C HIS A 59 -12.86 9.81 7.69
N LEU A 60 -12.01 9.84 8.72
CA LEU A 60 -12.44 10.23 10.07
C LEU A 60 -13.04 11.64 10.07
N ASP A 61 -13.68 12.07 11.16
CA ASP A 61 -14.01 13.49 11.30
C ASP A 61 -12.72 14.32 11.44
N PRO A 62 -12.65 15.55 10.88
CA PRO A 62 -11.49 16.43 11.04
C PRO A 62 -11.09 16.60 12.51
N PRO A 63 -9.87 16.17 12.91
CA PRO A 63 -9.44 16.28 14.29
C PRO A 63 -9.34 17.74 14.74
N ARG A 64 -9.80 18.05 15.95
CA ARG A 64 -9.71 19.42 16.51
C ARG A 64 -8.27 19.85 16.83
N ARG A 65 -7.38 18.89 17.11
CA ARG A 65 -5.97 19.16 17.40
C ARG A 65 -5.21 19.33 16.08
N GLN A 66 -4.61 20.50 15.87
CA GLN A 66 -3.96 20.86 14.61
C GLN A 66 -2.92 19.83 14.12
N TRP A 67 -2.11 19.25 15.02
CA TRP A 67 -1.10 18.28 14.63
C TRP A 67 -1.74 16.99 14.05
N ALA A 68 -2.85 16.54 14.61
CA ALA A 68 -3.57 15.35 14.16
C ALA A 68 -4.31 15.64 12.85
N PHE A 69 -4.89 16.85 12.73
CA PHE A 69 -5.44 17.33 11.47
C PHE A 69 -4.37 17.35 10.39
N ASN A 70 -3.18 17.89 10.66
CA ASN A 70 -2.08 17.95 9.69
C ASN A 70 -1.65 16.55 9.21
N LEU A 71 -1.63 15.55 10.10
CA LEU A 71 -1.34 14.17 9.72
C LEU A 71 -2.40 13.63 8.77
N LEU A 72 -3.69 13.75 9.13
CA LEU A 72 -4.79 13.26 8.32
C LEU A 72 -4.93 14.03 6.99
N TYR A 73 -4.62 15.32 7.00
CA TYR A 73 -4.57 16.16 5.81
C TYR A 73 -3.50 15.69 4.84
N ARG A 74 -2.31 15.38 5.33
CA ARG A 74 -1.23 14.82 4.50
C ARG A 74 -1.48 13.38 4.08
N ALA A 75 -2.22 12.61 4.87
CA ALA A 75 -2.56 11.24 4.54
C ALA A 75 -3.66 11.14 3.48
N HIS A 76 -4.65 12.05 3.49
CA HIS A 76 -5.79 11.95 2.59
C HIS A 76 -6.52 13.27 2.27
N TYR A 77 -6.83 14.15 3.23
CA TYR A 77 -7.70 15.30 2.89
C TYR A 77 -7.11 16.24 1.84
N GLY A 78 -5.81 16.48 1.90
CA GLY A 78 -5.14 17.35 0.93
C GLY A 78 -5.25 16.82 -0.50
N HIS A 79 -5.44 15.51 -0.68
CA HIS A 79 -5.72 14.92 -1.98
C HIS A 79 -7.12 15.26 -2.49
N HIS A 80 -8.13 15.31 -1.61
CA HIS A 80 -9.48 15.76 -2.01
C HIS A 80 -9.50 17.24 -2.40
N ASP A 81 -8.74 18.08 -1.69
CA ASP A 81 -8.64 19.51 -1.99
C ASP A 81 -7.80 19.78 -3.24
N PHE A 82 -6.75 18.99 -3.47
CA PHE A 82 -5.82 19.15 -4.59
C PHE A 82 -5.56 17.82 -5.32
N PRO A 83 -6.56 17.30 -6.07
CA PRO A 83 -6.55 15.95 -6.64
C PRO A 83 -5.51 15.72 -7.73
N THR A 84 -4.87 16.76 -8.25
CA THR A 84 -3.78 16.67 -9.25
C THR A 84 -2.42 17.00 -8.66
N ASN A 85 -2.33 17.33 -7.37
CA ASN A 85 -1.05 17.61 -6.72
C ASN A 85 -0.28 16.31 -6.47
N HIS A 86 0.80 16.12 -7.23
CA HIS A 86 1.61 14.89 -7.17
C HIS A 86 2.21 14.60 -5.79
N GLY A 87 2.40 15.61 -4.94
CA GLY A 87 2.90 15.42 -3.58
C GLY A 87 1.87 14.87 -2.60
N LEU A 88 0.58 14.86 -2.99
CA LEU A 88 -0.55 14.41 -2.18
C LEU A 88 -1.26 13.20 -2.80
N PHE A 89 -0.78 12.69 -3.95
CA PHE A 89 -1.44 11.62 -4.68
C PHE A 89 -1.43 10.27 -3.97
N PHE A 90 -0.31 9.97 -3.33
CA PHE A 90 0.03 8.64 -2.84
C PHE A 90 0.10 8.64 -1.33
N VAL A 91 -0.15 7.49 -0.71
CA VAL A 91 -0.07 7.38 0.74
C VAL A 91 1.35 7.75 1.24
N PRO A 92 1.50 8.57 2.29
CA PRO A 92 2.81 8.95 2.80
C PRO A 92 3.62 7.75 3.32
N LEU A 93 4.95 7.85 3.26
CA LEU A 93 5.86 6.79 3.72
C LEU A 93 5.62 6.39 5.18
N TRP A 94 5.31 7.36 6.04
CA TRP A 94 5.03 7.13 7.45
C TRP A 94 3.68 6.43 7.70
N VAL A 95 2.85 6.24 6.68
CA VAL A 95 1.67 5.36 6.69
C VAL A 95 2.03 4.00 6.06
N ALA A 96 2.66 4.01 4.89
CA ALA A 96 2.98 2.80 4.13
C ALA A 96 3.89 1.84 4.90
N LEU A 97 4.98 2.33 5.51
CA LEU A 97 5.93 1.47 6.23
C LEU A 97 5.35 0.83 7.49
N PRO A 98 4.65 1.55 8.38
CA PRO A 98 3.96 0.91 9.51
C PRO A 98 2.92 -0.11 9.07
N MET A 99 2.21 0.11 7.96
CA MET A 99 1.26 -0.87 7.42
C MET A 99 1.96 -2.12 6.89
N LEU A 100 3.05 -1.97 6.13
CA LEU A 100 3.87 -3.09 5.68
C LEU A 100 4.39 -3.92 6.87
N ALA A 101 5.03 -3.25 7.84
CA ALA A 101 5.61 -3.92 9.00
C ALA A 101 4.54 -4.55 9.91
N GLY A 102 3.47 -3.80 10.21
CA GLY A 102 2.38 -4.26 11.06
C GLY A 102 1.64 -5.45 10.47
N ASN A 103 1.27 -5.39 9.18
CA ASN A 103 0.60 -6.50 8.52
C ASN A 103 1.52 -7.72 8.40
N PHE A 104 2.81 -7.52 8.11
CA PHE A 104 3.78 -8.61 8.07
C PHE A 104 3.92 -9.30 9.43
N LEU A 105 4.14 -8.53 10.50
CA LEU A 105 4.27 -9.04 11.86
C LEU A 105 2.99 -9.73 12.34
N LEU A 106 1.83 -9.21 11.95
CA LEU A 106 0.54 -9.83 12.27
C LEU A 106 0.41 -11.20 11.61
N VAL A 107 0.60 -11.29 10.29
CA VAL A 107 0.49 -12.56 9.56
C VAL A 107 1.55 -13.55 10.01
N TRP A 108 2.80 -13.10 10.19
CA TRP A 108 3.89 -13.93 10.71
C TRP A 108 3.60 -14.42 12.12
N GLY A 109 3.13 -13.54 13.00
CA GLY A 109 2.78 -13.86 14.39
C GLY A 109 1.65 -14.88 14.47
N ILE A 110 0.58 -14.71 13.67
CA ILE A 110 -0.50 -15.69 13.56
C ILE A 110 0.04 -17.03 13.07
N ALA A 111 0.77 -17.06 11.95
CA ALA A 111 1.31 -18.30 11.40
C ALA A 111 2.23 -19.04 12.40
N THR A 112 3.05 -18.29 13.13
CA THR A 112 3.95 -18.81 14.16
C THR A 112 3.17 -19.36 15.36
N LEU A 113 2.16 -18.63 15.84
CA LEU A 113 1.33 -19.02 16.99
C LEU A 113 0.55 -20.31 16.71
N PHE A 114 0.08 -20.51 15.47
CA PHE A 114 -0.59 -21.74 15.04
C PHE A 114 0.38 -22.87 14.65
N GLY A 115 1.69 -22.66 14.79
CA GLY A 115 2.69 -23.68 14.47
C GLY A 115 2.76 -24.03 12.98
N LEU A 116 2.36 -23.13 12.09
CA LEU A 116 2.39 -23.38 10.65
C LEU A 116 3.86 -23.47 10.18
N PRO A 117 4.19 -24.46 9.33
CA PRO A 117 5.52 -24.51 8.74
C PRO A 117 5.76 -23.26 7.89
N SER A 118 7.01 -22.80 7.84
CA SER A 118 7.40 -21.70 6.94
C SER A 118 6.66 -20.36 7.19
N ALA A 119 6.32 -20.06 8.44
CA ALA A 119 5.60 -18.84 8.84
C ALA A 119 6.16 -17.53 8.22
N ILE A 120 7.49 -17.41 8.12
CA ILE A 120 8.14 -16.25 7.50
C ILE A 120 7.83 -16.14 5.99
N TRP A 121 7.76 -17.28 5.30
CA TRP A 121 7.44 -17.34 3.87
C TRP A 121 5.94 -17.16 3.62
N ILE A 122 5.08 -17.63 4.52
CA ILE A 122 3.64 -17.31 4.53
C ILE A 122 3.45 -15.78 4.58
N ALA A 123 4.07 -15.12 5.58
CA ALA A 123 3.97 -13.68 5.73
C ALA A 123 4.54 -12.91 4.54
N THR A 124 5.68 -13.36 4.01
CA THR A 124 6.30 -12.79 2.80
C THR A 124 5.40 -12.90 1.56
N ALA A 125 4.79 -14.08 1.35
CA ALA A 125 3.90 -14.31 0.20
C ALA A 125 2.66 -13.42 0.25
N ILE A 126 2.04 -13.31 1.43
CA ILE A 126 0.79 -12.58 1.61
C ILE A 126 1.04 -11.07 1.61
N VAL A 127 2.02 -10.57 2.35
CA VAL A 127 2.14 -9.13 2.62
C VAL A 127 3.00 -8.41 1.58
N PRO A 128 4.34 -8.56 1.55
CA PRO A 128 5.18 -7.82 0.61
C PRO A 128 5.07 -8.31 -0.84
N VAL A 129 4.65 -9.55 -1.13
CA VAL A 129 4.41 -9.98 -2.51
C VAL A 129 2.96 -9.68 -2.90
N GLY A 130 1.98 -10.44 -2.41
CA GLY A 130 0.58 -10.26 -2.82
C GLY A 130 0.02 -8.89 -2.46
N GLY A 131 0.21 -8.45 -1.22
CA GLY A 131 -0.34 -7.20 -0.73
C GLY A 131 0.30 -5.98 -1.37
N VAL A 132 1.64 -5.89 -1.39
CA VAL A 132 2.31 -4.72 -1.96
C VAL A 132 2.18 -4.65 -3.49
N LEU A 133 2.19 -5.77 -4.21
CA LEU A 133 1.85 -5.74 -5.65
C LEU A 133 0.45 -5.15 -5.88
N THR A 134 -0.51 -5.55 -5.06
CA THR A 134 -1.88 -5.03 -5.11
C THR A 134 -1.95 -3.55 -4.77
N PHE A 135 -1.20 -3.10 -3.75
CA PHE A 135 -1.05 -1.69 -3.40
C PHE A 135 -0.50 -0.87 -4.57
N LEU A 136 0.58 -1.32 -5.22
CA LEU A 136 1.16 -0.61 -6.37
C LEU A 136 0.18 -0.53 -7.54
N GLY A 137 -0.56 -1.61 -7.80
CA GLY A 137 -1.63 -1.61 -8.80
C GLY A 137 -2.73 -0.61 -8.47
N TYR A 138 -3.20 -0.60 -7.22
CA TYR A 138 -4.19 0.37 -6.75
C TYR A 138 -3.71 1.81 -6.93
N GLU A 139 -2.50 2.14 -6.50
CA GLU A 139 -1.94 3.49 -6.63
C GLU A 139 -1.82 3.94 -8.10
N TRP A 140 -1.49 3.02 -9.01
CA TRP A 140 -1.49 3.28 -10.44
C TRP A 140 -2.89 3.64 -10.96
N PHE A 141 -3.91 2.85 -10.59
CA PHE A 141 -5.29 3.11 -10.97
C PHE A 141 -5.82 4.42 -10.36
N HIS A 142 -5.51 4.67 -9.09
CA HIS A 142 -5.89 5.88 -8.36
C HIS A 142 -5.33 7.14 -9.04
N MET A 143 -4.01 7.21 -9.25
CA MET A 143 -3.37 8.31 -9.98
C MET A 143 -3.95 8.48 -11.39
N THR A 144 -4.13 7.37 -12.11
CA THR A 144 -4.66 7.40 -13.49
C THR A 144 -6.08 7.98 -13.54
N ALA A 145 -6.93 7.65 -12.57
CA ALA A 145 -8.30 8.15 -12.51
C ALA A 145 -8.37 9.68 -12.41
N HIS A 146 -7.51 10.29 -11.58
CA HIS A 146 -7.45 11.74 -11.39
C HIS A 146 -6.84 12.47 -12.58
N LEU A 147 -5.71 11.99 -13.10
CA LEU A 147 -5.06 12.61 -14.26
C LEU A 147 -5.87 12.49 -15.55
N THR A 148 -6.79 11.51 -15.64
CA THR A 148 -7.67 11.37 -16.80
C THR A 148 -8.84 12.37 -16.74
N ARG A 149 -9.35 12.69 -15.54
CA ARG A 149 -10.45 13.67 -15.38
C ARG A 149 -10.04 15.08 -15.77
N GLU A 150 -8.83 15.50 -15.41
CA GLU A 150 -8.30 16.84 -15.78
C GLU A 150 -8.38 17.10 -17.29
N THR A 151 -8.04 16.11 -18.13
CA THR A 151 -8.08 16.26 -19.59
C THR A 151 -9.48 16.38 -20.20
N ARG A 152 -10.53 16.03 -19.43
CA ARG A 152 -11.93 16.05 -19.89
C ARG A 152 -12.69 17.30 -19.44
N GLU A 153 -12.29 17.92 -18.34
CA GLU A 153 -12.92 19.13 -17.80
C GLU A 153 -12.28 20.43 -18.33
N SER A 154 -11.22 20.32 -19.15
CA SER A 154 -10.53 21.45 -19.79
C SER A 154 -11.07 21.84 -21.19
N TRP A 155 -12.30 21.44 -21.52
CA TRP A 155 -13.01 21.74 -22.78
C TRP A 155 -14.38 22.35 -22.46
#